data_AF-A0A7V9F2J1-F1
#
_entry.id   AF-A0A7V9F2J1-F1
#
_cell.length_a   1.000
_cell.length_b   1.000
_cell.length_c   1.000
_cell.angle_alpha   90.00
_cell.angle_beta   90.00
_cell.angle_gamma   90.00
#
_symmetry.space_group_name_H-M   'P 1'
#
loop_
_entity.id
_entity.type
_entity.pdbx_description
1 polymer ?
#
loop_
_entity_poly.entity_id
_entity_poly.type
_entity_poly.pdbx_seq_one_letter_code
_entity_poly.pdbx_strand_id
1 'polypeptide(L)'
;MDRTALETPLSAPYRISGQVLIGPTDFGRQTAAYVHTATFLPYCDGDVSDLQGQIFTESARDLTRDDTALHSSVLMLGANHNFYNTEWTPRISVAPSFDDWGGDPEATCGRKTQERLSALQQRKVGKTYIAGAVHMMAADDQDVLPMFDGSSVRVASAGEADVRTHAVGGGRELRRPGEGARLGRVRGAEAQLCRGRVGVDSEGACGRFTTQERAPHWLPPFPRKLTTNKALEMTWDVAGQSAGLRFRSPLDLTTAKALDLRTIVDPKLGNVRLRVRVYDDAGRALTTPLGNGLVPALPRGPFSLSKHWAQTVRVPTNRLAGLDLTQITGFDLEAVSSDGRVWVLDAAAAPARLPSVPQKRLARIDLLDVRVDEGDGPAESLLAMPFVIRGQSETSARVVIQPIDTSAGRRIPTQVIRIPAGTRGGELEIPYEADTVDDLRVQRIEVAAFADRGVMTRHYLASARIIDDDPTPAISFTRTSPIDEGSEAKWSVHLAAQVDYYLAMVAKPIPPPPTVTELTVADVPPSFREEQLFPVPPLDTPMSQTQLYAYAQLDPGDTTATYSMPTLADERAETREAVTMRLRLVGIKDSATTRAIHVKDTSH
;
A
#
# COMPACT_ATOMS: atom_id res chain seq x y z
N MET A 1 2.21 -18.30 -2.76
CA MET A 1 2.40 -19.21 -1.60
C MET A 1 1.29 -19.06 -0.58
N ASP A 2 1.01 -17.85 -0.06
CA ASP A 2 -0.04 -17.66 0.96
C ASP A 2 -1.42 -18.18 0.54
N ARG A 3 -1.85 -17.91 -0.71
CA ARG A 3 -3.10 -18.47 -1.27
C ARG A 3 -3.21 -20.00 -1.14
N THR A 4 -2.13 -20.73 -1.39
CA THR A 4 -2.10 -22.19 -1.23
C THR A 4 -2.31 -22.59 0.22
N ALA A 5 -1.70 -21.87 1.17
CA ALA A 5 -1.88 -22.11 2.61
C ALA A 5 -3.33 -21.82 3.06
N LEU A 6 -3.95 -20.77 2.51
CA LEU A 6 -5.35 -20.40 2.77
C LEU A 6 -6.34 -21.43 2.19
N GLU A 7 -6.10 -21.91 0.97
CA GLU A 7 -7.07 -22.68 0.19
C GLU A 7 -6.98 -24.20 0.40
N THR A 8 -5.80 -24.73 0.74
CA THR A 8 -5.59 -26.18 0.88
C THR A 8 -6.44 -26.74 2.02
N PRO A 9 -7.41 -27.64 1.73
CA PRO A 9 -8.26 -28.23 2.76
C PRO A 9 -7.47 -29.20 3.63
N LEU A 10 -7.92 -29.41 4.87
CA LEU A 10 -7.30 -30.37 5.79
C LEU A 10 -7.38 -31.83 5.29
N SER A 11 -8.28 -32.12 4.35
CA SER A 11 -8.43 -33.42 3.72
C SER A 11 -7.48 -33.66 2.53
N ALA A 12 -6.61 -32.70 2.20
CA ALA A 12 -5.63 -32.87 1.14
C ALA A 12 -4.64 -34.01 1.50
N PRO A 13 -4.08 -34.73 0.50
CA PRO A 13 -3.13 -35.81 0.74
C PRO A 13 -1.75 -35.32 1.22
N TYR A 14 -1.59 -34.01 1.38
CA TYR A 14 -0.41 -33.35 1.91
C TYR A 14 -0.83 -32.21 2.85
N ARG A 15 0.09 -31.78 3.71
CA ARG A 15 -0.10 -30.66 4.62
C ARG A 15 0.85 -29.52 4.25
N ILE A 16 0.35 -28.29 4.31
CA ILE A 16 1.21 -27.10 4.32
C ILE A 16 1.72 -26.91 5.76
N SER A 17 2.99 -27.24 5.99
CA SER A 17 3.61 -27.13 7.32
C SER A 17 4.05 -25.71 7.66
N GLY A 18 4.31 -24.89 6.64
CA GLY A 18 4.66 -23.48 6.80
C GLY A 18 4.89 -22.79 5.46
N GLN A 19 5.16 -21.49 5.53
CA GLN A 19 5.49 -20.65 4.38
C GLN A 19 6.71 -19.76 4.66
N VAL A 20 7.58 -19.64 3.66
CA VAL A 20 8.70 -18.70 3.63
C VAL A 20 8.39 -17.67 2.55
N LEU A 21 8.22 -16.41 2.96
CA LEU A 21 7.85 -15.32 2.09
C LEU A 21 9.05 -14.38 1.96
N ILE A 22 9.48 -14.06 0.74
CA ILE A 22 10.73 -13.34 0.49
C ILE A 22 10.40 -12.03 -0.20
N GLY A 23 10.68 -10.89 0.45
CA GLY A 23 10.31 -9.57 -0.04
C GLY A 23 8.85 -9.48 -0.51
N PRO A 24 7.86 -10.05 0.22
CA PRO A 24 6.51 -10.14 -0.33
C PRO A 24 5.79 -8.79 -0.25
N THR A 25 4.92 -8.55 -1.22
CA THR A 25 3.83 -7.58 -1.12
C THR A 25 2.56 -8.29 -0.61
N ASP A 26 1.69 -7.53 0.06
CA ASP A 26 0.40 -7.99 0.58
C ASP A 26 -0.61 -6.83 0.65
N PHE A 27 -1.09 -6.42 -0.53
CA PHE A 27 -2.11 -5.39 -0.67
C PHE A 27 -3.46 -5.81 -0.06
N GLY A 28 -3.73 -7.12 0.02
CA GLY A 28 -4.99 -7.67 0.55
C GLY A 28 -5.00 -7.87 2.06
N ARG A 29 -3.85 -7.69 2.74
CA ARG A 29 -3.64 -8.00 4.15
C ARG A 29 -4.01 -9.44 4.49
N GLN A 30 -3.64 -10.36 3.60
CA GLN A 30 -3.95 -11.78 3.67
C GLN A 30 -2.89 -12.48 4.50
N THR A 31 -3.29 -13.26 5.49
CA THR A 31 -2.36 -14.03 6.31
C THR A 31 -2.96 -15.37 6.66
N ALA A 32 -2.25 -16.45 6.33
CA ALA A 32 -2.68 -17.80 6.67
C ALA A 32 -2.58 -18.09 8.17
N ALA A 33 -3.72 -18.07 8.87
CA ALA A 33 -3.83 -18.60 10.23
C ALA A 33 -3.57 -20.11 10.26
N TYR A 34 -3.04 -20.62 11.38
CA TYR A 34 -2.74 -22.04 11.61
C TYR A 34 -1.69 -22.63 10.64
N VAL A 35 -0.81 -21.77 10.10
CA VAL A 35 0.33 -22.15 9.27
C VAL A 35 1.52 -21.29 9.69
N HIS A 36 2.66 -21.91 10.01
CA HIS A 36 3.87 -21.16 10.37
C HIS A 36 4.29 -20.26 9.20
N THR A 37 4.65 -19.02 9.48
CA THR A 37 5.06 -18.04 8.47
C THR A 37 6.38 -17.40 8.88
N ALA A 38 7.36 -17.41 7.98
CA ALA A 38 8.60 -16.66 8.12
C ALA A 38 8.72 -15.68 6.94
N THR A 39 8.59 -14.39 7.24
CA THR A 39 8.63 -13.31 6.24
C THR A 39 9.99 -12.64 6.26
N PHE A 40 10.72 -12.74 5.17
CA PHE A 40 12.04 -12.16 5.00
C PHE A 40 11.89 -10.76 4.42
N LEU A 41 12.49 -9.80 5.10
CA LEU A 41 12.39 -8.37 4.84
C LEU A 41 13.79 -7.82 4.53
N PRO A 42 14.21 -7.79 3.27
CA PRO A 42 15.51 -7.24 2.88
C PRO A 42 15.49 -5.72 3.02
N TYR A 43 16.40 -5.18 3.84
CA TYR A 43 16.34 -3.77 4.24
C TYR A 43 16.60 -2.79 3.10
N CYS A 44 17.32 -3.23 2.07
CA CYS A 44 17.76 -2.43 0.95
C CYS A 44 17.02 -2.77 -0.36
N ASP A 45 15.79 -3.28 -0.26
CA ASP A 45 14.85 -3.41 -1.36
C ASP A 45 14.40 -2.03 -1.88
N GLY A 46 14.22 -1.94 -3.20
CA GLY A 46 13.74 -0.72 -3.85
C GLY A 46 12.26 -0.76 -4.19
N ASP A 47 11.83 -1.77 -4.92
CA ASP A 47 10.43 -1.96 -5.31
C ASP A 47 9.52 -2.38 -4.14
N VAL A 48 10.08 -3.04 -3.11
CA VAL A 48 9.44 -3.33 -1.82
C VAL A 48 10.12 -2.52 -0.70
N SER A 49 10.45 -1.27 -1.01
CA SER A 49 11.15 -0.37 -0.09
C SER A 49 10.36 -0.02 1.15
N ASP A 50 9.07 -0.34 1.28
CA ASP A 50 8.28 -0.12 2.49
C ASP A 50 8.34 -1.30 3.49
N LEU A 51 8.95 -2.43 3.10
CA LEU A 51 8.91 -3.71 3.82
C LEU A 51 7.46 -4.21 4.04
N GLN A 52 6.59 -4.04 3.04
CA GLN A 52 5.16 -4.36 3.11
C GLN A 52 4.85 -5.71 3.76
N GLY A 53 5.67 -6.73 3.48
CA GLY A 53 5.55 -8.07 4.05
C GLY A 53 5.48 -8.13 5.59
N GLN A 54 5.91 -7.10 6.31
CA GLN A 54 5.73 -7.02 7.77
C GLN A 54 4.27 -7.21 8.21
N ILE A 55 3.32 -6.89 7.32
CA ILE A 55 1.89 -7.04 7.57
C ILE A 55 1.43 -8.49 7.79
N PHE A 56 2.15 -9.49 7.27
CA PHE A 56 1.90 -10.91 7.54
C PHE A 56 2.06 -11.23 9.02
N THR A 57 3.04 -10.61 9.69
CA THR A 57 3.24 -10.80 11.13
C THR A 57 2.23 -10.00 11.94
N GLU A 58 1.94 -8.75 11.56
CA GLU A 58 1.03 -7.91 12.35
C GLU A 58 -0.45 -8.34 12.24
N SER A 59 -0.88 -8.80 11.06
CA SER A 59 -2.28 -9.20 10.83
C SER A 59 -2.60 -10.57 11.41
N ALA A 60 -1.63 -11.50 11.43
CA ALA A 60 -1.81 -12.84 12.01
C ALA A 60 -2.41 -12.83 13.42
N ARG A 61 -1.95 -11.89 14.25
CA ARG A 61 -2.35 -11.77 15.66
C ARG A 61 -3.85 -11.55 15.86
N ASP A 62 -4.51 -10.87 14.92
CA ASP A 62 -5.86 -10.36 15.11
C ASP A 62 -6.95 -11.24 14.47
N LEU A 63 -6.54 -12.22 13.64
CA LEU A 63 -7.46 -13.10 12.91
C LEU A 63 -8.22 -14.07 13.82
N THR A 64 -7.53 -14.73 14.76
CA THR A 64 -8.12 -15.71 15.69
C THR A 64 -7.31 -15.80 16.97
N ARG A 65 -7.90 -16.38 18.03
CA ARG A 65 -7.29 -16.44 19.38
C ARG A 65 -6.57 -17.76 19.68
N ASP A 66 -6.89 -18.83 18.97
CA ASP A 66 -6.36 -20.17 19.21
C ASP A 66 -5.29 -20.58 18.17
N ASP A 67 -4.80 -19.65 17.35
CA ASP A 67 -3.69 -19.92 16.44
C ASP A 67 -2.36 -19.95 17.22
N THR A 68 -1.76 -21.13 17.28
CA THR A 68 -0.44 -21.35 17.88
C THR A 68 0.70 -21.33 16.86
N ALA A 69 0.42 -21.11 15.57
CA ALA A 69 1.45 -20.97 14.55
C ALA A 69 2.35 -19.76 14.84
N LEU A 70 3.64 -19.92 14.53
CA LEU A 70 4.63 -18.85 14.60
C LEU A 70 4.50 -17.97 13.36
N HIS A 71 4.39 -16.66 13.56
CA HIS A 71 4.47 -15.66 12.50
C HIS A 71 5.67 -14.76 12.78
N SER A 72 6.74 -14.96 12.02
CA SER A 72 8.05 -14.35 12.24
C SER A 72 8.39 -13.36 11.13
N SER A 73 8.87 -12.18 11.51
CA SER A 73 9.55 -11.25 10.61
C SER A 73 11.07 -11.38 10.74
N VAL A 74 11.75 -11.48 9.60
CA VAL A 74 13.21 -11.65 9.51
C VAL A 74 13.79 -10.49 8.70
N LEU A 75 14.26 -9.46 9.39
CA LEU A 75 14.90 -8.30 8.76
C LEU A 75 16.35 -8.62 8.44
N MET A 76 16.75 -8.49 7.18
CA MET A 76 18.13 -8.73 6.73
C MET A 76 18.76 -7.42 6.28
N LEU A 77 19.65 -6.87 7.11
CA LEU A 77 20.35 -5.63 6.79
C LEU A 77 21.35 -5.85 5.65
N GLY A 78 21.43 -4.86 4.76
CA GLY A 78 22.30 -4.93 3.58
C GLY A 78 21.80 -5.83 2.45
N ALA A 79 20.63 -6.45 2.59
CA ALA A 79 20.06 -7.35 1.60
C ALA A 79 19.00 -6.67 0.72
N ASN A 80 18.80 -7.25 -0.45
CA ASN A 80 17.81 -6.94 -1.46
C ASN A 80 17.33 -8.28 -2.08
N HIS A 81 16.02 -8.47 -2.19
CA HIS A 81 15.38 -9.74 -2.51
C HIS A 81 15.75 -10.26 -3.91
N ASN A 82 16.08 -9.38 -4.85
CA ASN A 82 16.55 -9.75 -6.20
C ASN A 82 17.81 -10.63 -6.15
N PHE A 83 18.65 -10.46 -5.12
CA PHE A 83 19.90 -11.18 -4.98
C PHE A 83 19.77 -12.52 -4.25
N TYR A 84 18.58 -12.99 -3.88
CA TYR A 84 18.41 -14.33 -3.30
C TYR A 84 18.34 -15.45 -4.34
N ASN A 85 18.19 -15.11 -5.62
CA ASN A 85 18.12 -16.08 -6.71
C ASN A 85 19.09 -15.67 -7.85
N THR A 86 19.27 -16.53 -8.85
CA THR A 86 20.15 -16.24 -9.99
C THR A 86 19.44 -15.55 -11.16
N GLU A 87 18.10 -15.55 -11.19
CA GLU A 87 17.29 -15.00 -12.28
C GLU A 87 17.20 -13.47 -12.24
N TRP A 88 17.21 -12.88 -11.04
CA TRP A 88 17.11 -11.43 -10.85
C TRP A 88 18.42 -10.78 -10.37
N THR A 89 19.50 -11.55 -10.25
CA THR A 89 20.81 -11.00 -9.87
C THR A 89 21.54 -10.44 -11.09
N PRO A 90 21.84 -9.12 -11.14
CA PRO A 90 22.61 -8.55 -12.23
C PRO A 90 23.97 -9.25 -12.43
N ARG A 91 24.38 -9.37 -13.70
CA ARG A 91 25.61 -10.04 -14.18
C ARG A 91 25.62 -11.57 -14.16
N ILE A 92 24.62 -12.23 -13.56
CA ILE A 92 24.52 -13.71 -13.59
C ILE A 92 23.17 -14.21 -14.09
N SER A 93 22.16 -13.35 -14.15
CA SER A 93 20.86 -13.62 -14.77
C SER A 93 21.00 -13.83 -16.28
N VAL A 94 20.11 -14.68 -16.81
CA VAL A 94 19.99 -14.87 -18.27
C VAL A 94 19.14 -13.75 -18.86
N ALA A 95 18.02 -13.42 -18.23
CA ALA A 95 17.17 -12.29 -18.61
C ALA A 95 17.74 -10.95 -18.12
N PRO A 96 17.41 -9.82 -18.77
CA PRO A 96 17.74 -8.50 -18.24
C PRO A 96 17.25 -8.34 -16.80
N SER A 97 18.17 -7.95 -15.90
CA SER A 97 17.88 -7.68 -14.49
C SER A 97 18.68 -6.48 -14.02
N PHE A 98 18.17 -5.76 -13.04
CA PHE A 98 18.80 -4.58 -12.46
C PHE A 98 18.79 -4.65 -10.93
N ASP A 99 19.72 -3.92 -10.30
CA ASP A 99 19.62 -3.62 -8.87
C ASP A 99 18.61 -2.47 -8.74
N ASP A 100 17.45 -2.76 -8.15
CA ASP A 100 16.33 -1.84 -7.98
C ASP A 100 16.53 -0.85 -6.83
N TRP A 101 17.66 -0.94 -6.10
CA TRP A 101 18.04 0.10 -5.16
C TRP A 101 18.28 1.44 -5.87
N GLY A 102 17.40 2.41 -5.62
CA GLY A 102 17.44 3.74 -6.25
C GLY A 102 18.15 4.83 -5.43
N GLY A 103 18.76 4.49 -4.29
CA GLY A 103 19.54 5.44 -3.48
C GLY A 103 20.96 5.66 -3.98
N ASP A 104 21.68 6.61 -3.39
CA ASP A 104 23.08 6.91 -3.71
C ASP A 104 23.97 5.65 -3.57
N PRO A 105 24.76 5.27 -4.60
CA PRO A 105 25.67 4.13 -4.54
C PRO A 105 26.71 4.17 -3.42
N GLU A 106 27.04 5.35 -2.87
CA GLU A 106 28.03 5.56 -1.81
C GLU A 106 27.41 5.77 -0.43
N ALA A 107 26.08 5.88 -0.35
CA ALA A 107 25.35 5.93 0.92
C ALA A 107 24.94 4.52 1.37
N THR A 108 24.44 4.41 2.62
CA THR A 108 23.86 3.17 3.16
C THR A 108 22.96 2.47 2.15
N CYS A 109 23.08 1.13 2.06
CA CYS A 109 22.42 0.27 1.06
C CYS A 109 22.94 0.41 -0.39
N GLY A 110 23.80 1.39 -0.67
CA GLY A 110 24.46 1.58 -1.94
C GLY A 110 25.50 0.50 -2.23
N ARG A 111 25.64 0.14 -3.51
CA ARG A 111 26.53 -0.95 -3.98
C ARG A 111 28.03 -0.73 -3.73
N LYS A 112 28.47 0.46 -3.32
CA LYS A 112 29.87 0.78 -3.02
C LYS A 112 30.17 0.80 -1.51
N THR A 113 29.21 0.49 -0.65
CA THR A 113 29.40 0.52 0.81
C THR A 113 29.56 -0.87 1.41
N GLN A 114 30.15 -0.95 2.61
CA GLN A 114 30.37 -2.22 3.29
C GLN A 114 29.09 -2.76 3.96
N GLU A 115 28.11 -1.88 4.23
CA GLU A 115 26.81 -2.25 4.79
C GLU A 115 25.94 -3.00 3.77
N ARG A 116 26.19 -2.83 2.47
CA ARG A 116 25.51 -3.60 1.42
C ARG A 116 26.18 -4.97 1.28
N LEU A 117 25.41 -6.03 1.46
CA LEU A 117 25.90 -7.39 1.24
C LEU A 117 26.17 -7.59 -0.26
N SER A 118 27.27 -8.27 -0.59
CA SER A 118 27.51 -8.70 -1.97
C SER A 118 26.44 -9.70 -2.42
N ALA A 119 26.24 -9.82 -3.74
CA ALA A 119 25.29 -10.79 -4.32
C ALA A 119 25.48 -12.22 -3.78
N LEU A 120 26.73 -12.65 -3.58
CA LEU A 120 27.03 -13.97 -3.01
C LEU A 120 26.64 -14.07 -1.53
N GLN A 121 26.92 -13.04 -0.74
CA GLN A 121 26.53 -12.99 0.67
C GLN A 121 25.01 -12.98 0.82
N GLN A 122 24.29 -12.24 -0.05
CA GLN A 122 22.83 -12.21 -0.06
C GLN A 122 22.23 -13.59 -0.34
N ARG A 123 22.67 -14.30 -1.40
CA ARG A 123 22.25 -15.70 -1.63
C ARG A 123 22.58 -16.61 -0.46
N LYS A 124 23.73 -16.43 0.18
CA LYS A 124 24.18 -17.25 1.32
C LYS A 124 23.29 -17.05 2.55
N VAL A 125 22.97 -15.81 2.93
CA VAL A 125 22.06 -15.54 4.06
C VAL A 125 20.65 -16.00 3.74
N GLY A 126 20.15 -15.74 2.52
CA GLY A 126 18.85 -16.22 2.06
C GLY A 126 18.73 -17.74 2.18
N LYS A 127 19.69 -18.49 1.60
CA LYS A 127 19.73 -19.96 1.70
C LYS A 127 19.77 -20.45 3.15
N THR A 128 20.56 -19.81 4.00
CA THR A 128 20.71 -20.19 5.41
C THR A 128 19.39 -20.09 6.16
N TYR A 129 18.71 -18.96 6.05
CA TYR A 129 17.44 -18.76 6.76
C TYR A 129 16.29 -19.53 6.12
N ILE A 130 16.26 -19.71 4.79
CA ILE A 130 15.28 -20.59 4.13
C ILE A 130 15.43 -22.02 4.67
N ALA A 131 16.65 -22.54 4.74
CA ALA A 131 16.91 -23.86 5.29
C ALA A 131 16.47 -23.95 6.76
N GLY A 132 16.84 -22.97 7.60
CA GLY A 132 16.39 -22.93 9.00
C GLY A 132 14.87 -22.93 9.14
N ALA A 133 14.15 -22.19 8.29
CA ALA A 133 12.70 -22.15 8.31
C ALA A 133 12.10 -23.50 7.90
N VAL A 134 12.67 -24.18 6.89
CA VAL A 134 12.24 -25.53 6.50
C VAL A 134 12.48 -26.54 7.62
N HIS A 135 13.63 -26.49 8.29
CA HIS A 135 13.91 -27.34 9.45
C HIS A 135 12.90 -27.11 10.57
N MET A 136 12.65 -25.86 10.94
CA MET A 136 11.67 -25.49 11.97
C MET A 136 10.25 -25.96 11.61
N MET A 137 9.80 -25.72 10.38
CA MET A 137 8.39 -25.89 10.00
C MET A 137 8.06 -27.31 9.54
N ALA A 138 8.93 -27.93 8.74
CA ALA A 138 8.67 -29.23 8.12
C ALA A 138 9.23 -30.39 8.94
N ALA A 139 10.37 -30.21 9.62
CA ALA A 139 10.99 -31.22 10.45
C ALA A 139 10.72 -31.06 11.96
N ASP A 140 10.00 -30.00 12.35
CA ASP A 140 9.74 -29.63 13.75
C ASP A 140 11.03 -29.48 14.58
N ASP A 141 12.11 -29.04 13.92
CA ASP A 141 13.41 -28.84 14.55
C ASP A 141 13.38 -27.58 15.43
N GLN A 142 13.28 -27.79 16.74
CA GLN A 142 13.19 -26.70 17.71
C GLN A 142 14.54 -26.01 17.97
N ASP A 143 15.67 -26.61 17.58
CA ASP A 143 17.00 -26.06 17.82
C ASP A 143 17.28 -24.83 16.95
N VAL A 144 16.60 -24.71 15.81
CA VAL A 144 16.66 -23.55 14.91
C VAL A 144 15.65 -22.45 15.24
N LEU A 145 14.72 -22.68 16.19
CA LEU A 145 13.73 -21.67 16.62
C LEU A 145 14.36 -20.31 17.00
N PRO A 146 15.54 -20.24 17.67
CA PRO A 146 16.18 -18.96 17.97
C PRO A 146 16.43 -18.08 16.74
N MET A 147 16.50 -18.65 15.53
CA MET A 147 16.64 -17.87 14.29
C MET A 147 15.38 -17.05 13.95
N PHE A 148 14.21 -17.36 14.51
CA PHE A 148 12.91 -16.83 14.06
C PHE A 148 12.04 -16.24 15.18
N ASP A 149 12.52 -16.24 16.41
CA ASP A 149 11.66 -16.02 17.57
C ASP A 149 12.01 -14.74 18.35
N GLY A 150 12.88 -13.90 17.80
CA GLY A 150 13.41 -12.71 18.44
C GLY A 150 14.65 -12.92 19.30
N SER A 151 15.21 -14.14 19.34
CA SER A 151 16.51 -14.36 19.99
C SER A 151 17.62 -13.60 19.27
N SER A 152 18.52 -12.99 20.05
CA SER A 152 19.78 -12.48 19.51
C SER A 152 20.76 -13.63 19.33
N VAL A 153 20.78 -14.21 18.14
CA VAL A 153 21.68 -15.30 17.76
C VAL A 153 22.43 -14.98 16.48
N ARG A 154 23.66 -15.46 16.39
CA ARG A 154 24.45 -15.41 15.17
C ARG A 154 24.50 -16.80 14.53
N VAL A 155 24.18 -16.86 13.24
CA VAL A 155 24.17 -18.11 12.49
C VAL A 155 25.44 -18.16 11.64
N ALA A 156 26.37 -19.07 11.94
CA ALA A 156 27.66 -19.14 11.25
C ALA A 156 27.52 -19.26 9.71
N SER A 157 26.54 -20.04 9.25
CA SER A 157 26.25 -20.20 7.82
C SER A 157 25.80 -18.91 7.12
N ALA A 158 25.29 -17.92 7.87
CA ALA A 158 24.91 -16.60 7.33
C ALA A 158 26.12 -15.63 7.21
N GLY A 159 27.30 -15.99 7.73
CA GLY A 159 28.48 -15.13 7.71
C GLY A 159 28.36 -13.93 8.66
N GLU A 160 28.72 -12.74 8.18
CA GLU A 160 28.67 -11.47 8.93
C GLU A 160 27.35 -10.71 8.75
N ALA A 161 26.32 -11.32 8.15
CA ALA A 161 25.05 -10.64 7.93
C ALA A 161 24.37 -10.29 9.27
N ASP A 162 23.99 -9.02 9.45
CA ASP A 162 23.12 -8.58 10.54
C ASP A 162 21.68 -8.92 10.19
N VAL A 163 21.15 -9.94 10.87
CA VAL A 163 19.78 -10.41 10.73
C VAL A 163 19.08 -10.28 12.07
N ARG A 164 17.92 -9.65 12.05
CA ARG A 164 17.12 -9.36 13.25
C ARG A 164 15.75 -9.98 13.09
N THR A 165 15.22 -10.54 14.17
CA THR A 165 13.88 -11.16 14.15
C THR A 165 13.00 -10.65 15.27
N HIS A 166 11.70 -10.74 15.03
CA HIS A 166 10.66 -10.73 16.06
C HIS A 166 9.49 -11.56 15.55
N ALA A 167 8.64 -12.01 16.46
CA ALA A 167 7.52 -12.86 16.11
C ALA A 167 6.29 -12.61 16.99
N VAL A 168 5.14 -12.98 16.45
CA VAL A 168 3.88 -13.17 17.19
C VAL A 168 3.41 -14.62 17.02
N GLY A 169 2.39 -15.02 17.79
CA GLY A 169 1.95 -16.40 17.82
C GLY A 169 3.05 -17.33 18.37
N GLY A 170 3.10 -18.58 17.90
CA GLY A 170 4.05 -19.58 18.38
C GLY A 170 3.83 -19.95 19.85
N GLY A 171 2.59 -19.86 20.34
CA GLY A 171 2.23 -20.06 21.75
C GLY A 171 2.51 -18.87 22.67
N ARG A 172 2.87 -17.69 22.13
CA ARG A 172 3.07 -16.47 22.94
C ARG A 172 1.77 -15.96 23.52
N GLU A 173 1.77 -15.71 24.83
CA GLU A 173 0.69 -14.98 25.48
C GLU A 173 1.00 -13.48 25.49
N LEU A 174 0.14 -12.67 24.86
CA LEU A 174 0.38 -11.24 24.65
C LEU A 174 -0.34 -10.36 25.67
N ARG A 175 0.29 -9.24 26.00
CA ARG A 175 -0.33 -8.06 26.63
C ARG A 175 -0.06 -6.86 25.74
N ARG A 176 -1.13 -6.32 25.15
CA ARG A 176 -1.03 -5.22 24.19
C ARG A 176 -1.34 -3.88 24.88
N PRO A 177 -0.66 -2.79 24.51
CA PRO A 177 -1.06 -1.46 24.92
C PRO A 177 -2.53 -1.19 24.56
N GLY A 178 -3.33 -0.76 25.53
CA GLY A 178 -4.76 -0.51 25.35
C GLY A 178 -5.66 -1.76 25.42
N GLU A 179 -5.14 -2.94 25.08
CA GLU A 179 -5.86 -4.22 25.12
C GLU A 179 -5.08 -5.26 25.94
N GLY A 180 -5.52 -5.50 27.17
CA GLY A 180 -4.78 -6.35 28.10
C GLY A 180 -3.67 -5.62 28.87
N ALA A 181 -3.26 -4.41 28.44
CA ALA A 181 -2.39 -3.53 29.22
C ALA A 181 -2.86 -2.06 29.20
N ARG A 182 -2.47 -1.31 30.22
CA ARG A 182 -2.65 0.15 30.34
C ARG A 182 -1.32 0.83 30.59
N LEU A 183 -1.25 2.14 30.34
CA LEU A 183 -0.09 2.95 30.69
C LEU A 183 0.19 2.83 32.19
N GLY A 184 1.44 2.52 32.54
CA GLY A 184 1.92 2.47 33.90
C GLY A 184 2.25 3.85 34.45
N ARG A 185 3.00 3.89 35.56
CA ARG A 185 3.48 5.15 36.13
C ARG A 185 4.59 5.70 35.24
N VAL A 186 4.48 6.98 34.89
CA VAL A 186 5.50 7.73 34.17
C VAL A 186 6.36 8.51 35.17
N ARG A 187 7.68 8.52 34.98
CA ARG A 187 8.64 9.25 35.81
C ARG A 187 9.56 10.08 34.92
N GLY A 188 9.30 11.37 34.81
CA GLY A 188 10.11 12.35 34.06
C GLY A 188 10.01 12.26 32.54
N ALA A 189 9.80 11.07 31.97
CA ALA A 189 9.60 10.89 30.53
C ALA A 189 8.24 11.46 30.06
N GLU A 190 8.12 11.67 28.75
CA GLU A 190 6.83 11.78 28.07
C GLU A 190 6.39 10.39 27.61
N ALA A 191 5.17 9.98 27.93
CA ALA A 191 4.66 8.69 27.49
C ALA A 191 3.15 8.68 27.23
N GLN A 192 2.74 7.94 26.21
CA GLN A 192 1.34 7.80 25.82
C GLN A 192 1.06 6.44 25.17
N LEU A 193 -0.22 6.10 25.07
CA LEU A 193 -0.67 4.99 24.23
C LEU A 193 -1.13 5.53 22.87
N CYS A 194 -0.21 5.57 21.91
CA CYS A 194 -0.47 6.06 20.57
C CYS A 194 -1.17 5.00 19.70
N ARG A 195 -1.91 5.43 18.67
CA ARG A 195 -2.52 4.54 17.68
C ARG A 195 -1.51 4.21 16.58
N GLY A 196 -1.34 2.93 16.23
CA GLY A 196 -0.46 2.47 15.16
C GLY A 196 -0.95 2.87 13.77
N ARG A 197 -0.82 4.15 13.44
CA ARG A 197 -1.06 4.76 12.13
C ARG A 197 0.09 5.68 11.74
N VAL A 198 0.22 5.91 10.45
CA VAL A 198 1.11 6.93 9.85
C VAL A 198 0.28 8.07 9.25
N GLY A 199 0.89 9.25 9.08
CA GLY A 199 0.29 10.41 8.42
C GLY A 199 0.51 11.74 9.15
N VAL A 200 0.49 12.86 8.42
CA VAL A 200 0.81 14.20 8.91
C VAL A 200 -0.23 14.79 9.88
N ASP A 201 -1.50 14.44 9.75
CA ASP A 201 -2.60 14.96 10.60
C ASP A 201 -3.06 13.96 11.68
N SER A 202 -2.17 13.07 12.09
CA SER A 202 -2.51 11.94 12.96
C SER A 202 -2.19 12.23 14.43
N GLU A 203 -2.89 13.19 15.03
CA GLU A 203 -2.77 13.45 16.48
C GLU A 203 -2.97 12.15 17.27
N GLY A 204 -2.07 11.89 18.22
CA GLY A 204 -2.03 10.65 19.00
C GLY A 204 -1.69 9.38 18.20
N ALA A 205 -1.13 9.49 16.99
CA ALA A 205 -0.59 8.33 16.26
C ALA A 205 0.90 8.12 16.51
N CYS A 206 1.31 6.85 16.45
CA CYS A 206 2.69 6.45 16.65
C CYS A 206 3.60 6.93 15.52
N GLY A 207 3.09 6.89 14.28
CA GLY A 207 3.78 7.35 13.08
C GLY A 207 3.52 8.83 12.74
N ARG A 208 3.29 9.69 13.73
CA ARG A 208 3.22 11.14 13.46
C ARG A 208 4.57 11.59 12.90
N PHE A 209 4.55 12.29 11.76
CA PHE A 209 5.75 12.71 11.01
C PHE A 209 6.62 11.59 10.43
N THR A 210 6.03 10.42 10.19
CA THR A 210 6.62 9.36 9.36
C THR A 210 5.66 8.98 8.24
N THR A 211 6.17 8.25 7.25
CA THR A 211 5.41 7.79 6.09
C THR A 211 5.27 6.26 6.14
N GLN A 212 4.36 5.71 5.35
CA GLN A 212 4.14 4.26 5.29
C GLN A 212 5.40 3.50 4.86
N GLU A 213 6.23 4.11 4.01
CA GLU A 213 7.48 3.54 3.48
C GLU A 213 8.56 3.34 4.57
N ARG A 214 8.39 3.99 5.73
CA ARG A 214 9.31 3.92 6.87
C ARG A 214 8.69 3.25 8.09
N ALA A 215 7.41 2.90 8.09
CA ALA A 215 6.73 2.41 9.29
C ALA A 215 5.90 1.15 9.01
N PRO A 216 6.58 0.02 8.73
CA PRO A 216 5.93 -1.21 8.25
C PRO A 216 5.00 -1.88 9.28
N HIS A 217 5.03 -1.46 10.55
CA HIS A 217 4.12 -1.97 11.59
C HIS A 217 2.79 -1.22 11.69
N TRP A 218 2.70 -0.02 11.13
CA TRP A 218 1.59 0.89 11.36
C TRP A 218 0.75 1.07 10.10
N LEU A 219 -0.56 1.21 10.29
CA LEU A 219 -1.47 1.25 9.15
C LEU A 219 -1.41 2.60 8.42
N PRO A 220 -1.42 2.58 7.08
CA PRO A 220 -1.62 3.79 6.30
C PRO A 220 -2.99 4.45 6.57
N PRO A 221 -3.21 5.69 6.10
CA PRO A 221 -4.49 6.39 6.27
C PRO A 221 -5.69 5.63 5.68
N PHE A 222 -5.45 4.81 4.65
CA PHE A 222 -6.45 3.98 3.98
C PHE A 222 -5.96 2.52 3.92
N PRO A 223 -6.83 1.51 4.07
CA PRO A 223 -8.28 1.61 4.32
C PRO A 223 -8.60 2.21 5.69
N ARG A 224 -9.66 3.01 5.75
CA ARG A 224 -10.19 3.52 7.03
C ARG A 224 -10.87 2.37 7.79
N LYS A 225 -11.12 2.56 9.09
CA LYS A 225 -11.87 1.59 9.94
C LYS A 225 -11.23 0.21 10.16
N LEU A 226 -10.08 -0.10 9.56
CA LEU A 226 -9.25 -1.23 10.00
C LEU A 226 -8.85 -1.06 11.47
N THR A 227 -8.84 -2.18 12.21
CA THR A 227 -8.42 -2.19 13.60
C THR A 227 -6.93 -1.82 13.66
N THR A 228 -6.61 -0.78 14.41
CA THR A 228 -5.22 -0.38 14.65
C THR A 228 -4.75 -0.91 15.99
N ASN A 229 -3.50 -1.33 16.04
CA ASN A 229 -2.85 -1.72 17.28
C ASN A 229 -2.23 -0.49 17.94
N LYS A 230 -2.44 -0.31 19.24
CA LYS A 230 -1.78 0.77 19.98
C LYS A 230 -0.36 0.34 20.36
N ALA A 231 0.52 1.32 20.50
CA ALA A 231 1.85 1.12 21.08
C ALA A 231 2.01 1.98 22.33
N LEU A 232 2.84 1.54 23.29
CA LEU A 232 3.40 2.45 24.29
C LEU A 232 4.45 3.28 23.58
N GLU A 233 4.27 4.59 23.50
CA GLU A 233 5.33 5.50 23.13
C GLU A 233 5.98 6.09 24.38
N MET A 234 7.30 6.17 24.39
CA MET A 234 8.08 6.83 25.42
C MET A 234 9.18 7.68 24.78
N THR A 235 9.28 8.94 25.19
CA THR A 235 10.36 9.88 24.83
C THR A 235 11.01 10.39 26.11
N TRP A 236 12.33 10.54 26.08
CA TRP A 236 13.10 11.08 27.21
C TRP A 236 14.22 11.99 26.73
N ASP A 237 14.64 12.88 27.62
CA ASP A 237 15.74 13.84 27.43
C ASP A 237 16.76 13.81 28.58
N VAL A 238 16.54 12.96 29.58
CA VAL A 238 17.47 12.69 30.68
C VAL A 238 17.49 11.20 31.02
N ALA A 239 18.68 10.66 31.31
CA ALA A 239 18.84 9.29 31.80
C ALA A 239 18.11 9.08 33.15
N GLY A 240 17.56 7.89 33.36
CA GLY A 240 16.77 7.52 34.54
C GLY A 240 15.26 7.81 34.41
N GLN A 241 14.85 8.57 33.41
CA GLN A 241 13.43 8.73 33.08
C GLN A 241 12.83 7.37 32.67
N SER A 242 11.57 7.12 33.04
CA SER A 242 10.94 5.82 32.81
C SER A 242 9.45 5.89 32.54
N ALA A 243 8.96 4.96 31.74
CA ALA A 243 7.55 4.69 31.51
C ALA A 243 7.35 3.21 31.15
N GLY A 244 6.12 2.72 31.23
CA GLY A 244 5.87 1.30 31.12
C GLY A 244 4.41 0.92 30.95
N LEU A 245 4.15 -0.38 31.03
CA LEU A 245 2.82 -0.95 30.97
C LEU A 245 2.47 -1.67 32.27
N ARG A 246 1.20 -1.61 32.64
CA ARG A 246 0.60 -2.47 33.67
C ARG A 246 -0.46 -3.35 33.03
N PHE A 247 -0.36 -4.64 33.24
CA PHE A 247 -1.25 -5.62 32.66
C PHE A 247 -2.59 -5.64 33.39
N ARG A 248 -3.67 -5.83 32.64
CA ARG A 248 -5.04 -5.95 33.17
C ARG A 248 -5.27 -7.34 33.75
N SER A 249 -4.60 -8.34 33.19
CA SER A 249 -4.45 -9.69 33.74
C SER A 249 -2.95 -10.00 33.83
N PRO A 250 -2.48 -10.59 34.94
CA PRO A 250 -1.07 -10.98 35.07
C PRO A 250 -0.63 -11.96 33.96
N LEU A 251 0.65 -11.94 33.59
CA LEU A 251 1.26 -12.95 32.72
C LEU A 251 1.90 -14.04 33.57
N ASP A 252 1.71 -15.29 33.14
CA ASP A 252 2.43 -16.43 33.68
C ASP A 252 3.70 -16.67 32.85
N LEU A 253 4.86 -16.54 33.49
CA LEU A 253 6.18 -16.79 32.91
C LEU A 253 6.82 -18.10 33.39
N THR A 254 6.12 -18.93 34.16
CA THR A 254 6.70 -20.16 34.73
C THR A 254 7.18 -21.15 33.67
N THR A 255 6.44 -21.27 32.57
CA THR A 255 6.82 -22.11 31.42
C THR A 255 7.47 -21.32 30.28
N ALA A 256 7.60 -20.00 30.44
CA ALA A 256 8.22 -19.12 29.46
C ALA A 256 9.75 -19.08 29.65
N LYS A 257 10.49 -18.93 28.54
CA LYS A 257 11.93 -18.67 28.61
C LYS A 257 12.26 -17.20 28.86
N ALA A 258 11.35 -16.31 28.50
CA ALA A 258 11.55 -14.88 28.63
C ALA A 258 10.24 -14.09 28.58
N LEU A 259 10.31 -12.86 29.08
CA LEU A 259 9.42 -11.76 28.71
C LEU A 259 10.02 -11.03 27.50
N ASP A 260 9.31 -11.03 26.38
CA ASP A 260 9.70 -10.33 25.16
C ASP A 260 8.94 -9.02 24.99
N LEU A 261 9.64 -7.94 24.64
CA LEU A 261 9.06 -6.64 24.33
C LEU A 261 9.42 -6.27 22.89
N ARG A 262 8.44 -6.26 21.98
CA ARG A 262 8.68 -5.83 20.59
C ARG A 262 8.80 -4.31 20.53
N THR A 263 10.04 -3.83 20.41
CA THR A 263 10.41 -2.43 20.65
C THR A 263 10.99 -1.78 19.39
N ILE A 264 10.35 -0.72 18.91
CA ILE A 264 10.83 0.13 17.83
C ILE A 264 11.68 1.25 18.44
N VAL A 265 12.85 1.51 17.86
CA VAL A 265 13.68 2.68 18.19
C VAL A 265 13.45 3.74 17.13
N ASP A 266 13.28 5.01 17.53
CA ASP A 266 13.21 6.11 16.57
C ASP A 266 14.58 6.32 15.91
N PRO A 267 14.73 6.00 14.60
CA PRO A 267 16.01 6.15 13.96
C PRO A 267 16.50 7.59 14.01
N LYS A 268 15.62 8.61 14.08
CA LYS A 268 15.98 10.04 14.14
C LYS A 268 16.80 10.42 15.37
N LEU A 269 16.66 9.70 16.48
CA LEU A 269 17.41 9.95 17.73
C LEU A 269 18.61 9.00 17.90
N GLY A 270 18.67 7.93 17.10
CA GLY A 270 19.84 7.04 17.05
C GLY A 270 19.73 5.91 18.07
N ASN A 271 20.87 5.30 18.40
CA ASN A 271 20.90 4.15 19.29
C ASN A 271 20.45 4.54 20.71
N VAL A 272 19.63 3.71 21.33
CA VAL A 272 19.19 3.93 22.72
C VAL A 272 19.78 2.87 23.64
N ARG A 273 19.90 3.22 24.93
CA ARG A 273 20.19 2.23 25.97
C ARG A 273 19.06 2.21 27.00
N LEU A 274 18.57 1.02 27.33
CA LEU A 274 17.43 0.79 28.21
C LEU A 274 17.74 -0.28 29.26
N ARG A 275 17.07 -0.19 30.41
CA ARG A 275 16.86 -1.32 31.33
C ARG A 275 15.38 -1.65 31.40
N VAL A 276 15.06 -2.89 31.73
CA VAL A 276 13.67 -3.32 31.96
C VAL A 276 13.49 -3.63 33.43
N ARG A 277 12.54 -2.94 34.06
CA ARG A 277 12.10 -3.23 35.42
C ARG A 277 10.79 -3.98 35.37
N VAL A 278 10.77 -5.24 35.82
CA VAL A 278 9.59 -6.11 35.80
C VAL A 278 8.95 -6.16 37.20
N TYR A 279 7.62 -6.27 37.26
CA TYR A 279 6.83 -6.25 38.49
C TYR A 279 6.00 -7.53 38.65
N ASP A 280 5.86 -8.02 39.88
CA ASP A 280 4.85 -9.01 40.25
C ASP A 280 3.66 -8.37 40.98
N ASP A 281 2.72 -9.18 41.46
CA ASP A 281 1.51 -8.75 42.17
C ASP A 281 1.76 -8.36 43.64
N ALA A 282 2.80 -8.94 44.26
CA ALA A 282 3.29 -8.55 45.58
C ALA A 282 4.00 -7.18 45.59
N GLY A 283 4.14 -6.54 44.43
CA GLY A 283 4.81 -5.24 44.27
C GLY A 283 6.34 -5.32 44.29
N ARG A 284 6.91 -6.53 44.27
CA ARG A 284 8.36 -6.71 44.08
C ARG A 284 8.70 -6.31 42.65
N ALA A 285 9.94 -5.85 42.47
CA ALA A 285 10.42 -5.46 41.16
C ALA A 285 11.90 -5.81 40.99
N LEU A 286 12.26 -6.29 39.81
CA LEU A 286 13.63 -6.56 39.42
C LEU A 286 13.99 -5.80 38.16
N THR A 287 15.10 -5.07 38.21
CA THR A 287 15.69 -4.38 37.06
C THR A 287 16.72 -5.30 36.41
N THR A 288 16.46 -5.70 35.18
CA THR A 288 17.38 -6.53 34.41
C THR A 288 18.14 -5.67 33.41
N PRO A 289 19.48 -5.63 33.45
CA PRO A 289 20.24 -5.09 32.34
C PRO A 289 20.04 -6.03 31.14
N LEU A 290 19.46 -5.51 30.05
CA LEU A 290 19.54 -6.13 28.73
C LEU A 290 21.02 -6.17 28.32
N GLY A 291 21.48 -7.07 27.47
CA GLY A 291 22.89 -7.17 27.04
C GLY A 291 23.51 -5.80 26.70
N ASN A 292 24.20 -5.19 27.67
CA ASN A 292 24.67 -3.78 27.69
C ASN A 292 23.61 -2.67 27.48
N GLY A 293 22.32 -3.00 27.52
CA GLY A 293 21.19 -2.06 27.40
C GLY A 293 20.90 -1.59 25.98
N LEU A 294 21.79 -1.86 25.01
CA LEU A 294 21.75 -1.27 23.68
C LEU A 294 20.61 -1.84 22.83
N VAL A 295 19.77 -0.95 22.31
CA VAL A 295 18.84 -1.24 21.23
C VAL A 295 19.22 -0.33 20.05
N PRO A 296 19.83 -0.86 18.99
CA PRO A 296 20.36 -0.03 17.90
C PRO A 296 19.23 0.56 17.06
N ALA A 297 19.39 1.80 16.61
CA ALA A 297 18.56 2.37 15.56
C ALA A 297 18.85 1.67 14.22
N LEU A 298 17.85 1.64 13.35
CA LEU A 298 18.06 1.17 11.98
C LEU A 298 18.81 2.23 11.14
N PRO A 299 19.60 1.79 10.14
CA PRO A 299 20.41 2.72 9.34
C PRO A 299 19.60 3.84 8.68
N ARG A 300 20.13 5.06 8.73
CA ARG A 300 19.49 6.26 8.19
C ARG A 300 19.87 6.49 6.73
N GLY A 301 19.08 7.29 6.03
CA GLY A 301 19.42 7.78 4.69
C GLY A 301 18.20 8.18 3.86
N PRO A 302 18.43 8.57 2.59
CA PRO A 302 17.38 8.83 1.61
C PRO A 302 16.65 7.54 1.20
N PHE A 303 15.74 7.61 0.23
CA PHE A 303 15.14 6.44 -0.43
C PHE A 303 14.52 5.42 0.55
N SER A 304 13.57 5.89 1.37
CA SER A 304 12.80 5.08 2.33
C SER A 304 13.59 4.41 3.48
N LEU A 305 14.89 4.71 3.67
CA LEU A 305 15.64 4.30 4.87
C LEU A 305 15.11 4.99 6.14
N SER A 306 15.74 4.71 7.28
CA SER A 306 15.31 5.18 8.61
C SER A 306 13.97 4.54 9.03
N LYS A 307 13.88 3.21 8.89
CA LYS A 307 12.63 2.48 9.19
C LYS A 307 12.39 2.32 10.69
N HIS A 308 11.14 2.49 11.09
CA HIS A 308 10.58 2.21 12.41
C HIS A 308 10.17 0.73 12.48
N TRP A 309 11.13 -0.17 12.62
CA TRP A 309 10.91 -1.62 12.72
C TRP A 309 11.22 -2.15 14.12
N ALA A 310 10.41 -3.08 14.62
CA ALA A 310 10.46 -3.56 15.99
C ALA A 310 11.56 -4.60 16.18
N GLN A 311 12.34 -4.43 17.24
CA GLN A 311 13.36 -5.38 17.68
C GLN A 311 12.95 -5.99 19.01
N THR A 312 13.27 -7.27 19.21
CA THR A 312 12.89 -7.96 20.45
C THR A 312 13.84 -7.55 21.59
N VAL A 313 13.30 -6.81 22.56
CA VAL A 313 13.95 -6.54 23.83
C VAL A 313 13.55 -7.65 24.80
N ARG A 314 14.50 -8.55 25.10
CA ARG A 314 14.24 -9.80 25.82
C ARG A 314 14.73 -9.75 27.27
N VAL A 315 13.87 -10.15 28.21
CA VAL A 315 14.20 -10.36 29.62
C VAL A 315 14.10 -11.86 29.95
N PRO A 316 15.23 -12.59 30.03
CA PRO A 316 15.21 -14.02 30.37
C PRO A 316 14.62 -14.26 31.76
N THR A 317 13.81 -15.31 31.91
CA THR A 317 13.12 -15.60 33.18
C THR A 317 14.08 -15.93 34.33
N ASN A 318 15.26 -16.49 34.03
CA ASN A 318 16.30 -16.72 35.03
C ASN A 318 16.87 -15.42 35.64
N ARG A 319 16.68 -14.25 34.99
CA ARG A 319 17.05 -12.93 35.54
C ARG A 319 15.96 -12.32 36.42
N LEU A 320 14.81 -12.99 36.51
CA LEU A 320 13.67 -12.59 37.33
C LEU A 320 13.56 -13.45 38.60
N ALA A 321 14.64 -14.15 38.97
CA ALA A 321 14.72 -14.93 40.20
C ALA A 321 14.46 -14.03 41.42
N GLY A 322 13.32 -14.23 42.08
CA GLY A 322 12.85 -13.42 43.21
C GLY A 322 11.49 -12.76 43.01
N LEU A 323 10.97 -12.71 41.77
CA LEU A 323 9.58 -12.37 41.47
C LEU A 323 8.70 -13.63 41.48
N ASP A 324 7.40 -13.47 41.73
CA ASP A 324 6.43 -14.51 41.43
C ASP A 324 6.17 -14.54 39.92
N LEU A 325 6.72 -15.55 39.25
CA LEU A 325 6.59 -15.71 37.80
C LEU A 325 5.17 -16.07 37.37
N THR A 326 4.29 -16.53 38.26
CA THR A 326 2.88 -16.81 37.92
C THR A 326 2.04 -15.53 37.84
N GLN A 327 2.54 -14.42 38.40
CA GLN A 327 1.78 -13.17 38.59
C GLN A 327 2.57 -11.94 38.13
N ILE A 328 3.13 -11.97 36.92
CA ILE A 328 3.82 -10.78 36.38
C ILE A 328 2.79 -9.72 35.98
N THR A 329 2.84 -8.55 36.59
CA THR A 329 1.82 -7.50 36.45
C THR A 329 2.21 -6.35 35.53
N GLY A 330 3.46 -6.30 35.07
CA GLY A 330 3.90 -5.30 34.10
C GLY A 330 5.40 -5.07 34.07
N PHE A 331 5.81 -4.03 33.34
CA PHE A 331 7.19 -3.59 33.24
C PHE A 331 7.29 -2.07 33.09
N ASP A 332 8.46 -1.51 33.40
CA ASP A 332 8.89 -0.17 32.97
C ASP A 332 10.19 -0.28 32.16
N LEU A 333 10.29 0.56 31.12
CA LEU A 333 11.56 0.88 30.47
C LEU A 333 12.20 2.05 31.21
N GLU A 334 13.46 1.90 31.58
CA GLU A 334 14.28 2.94 32.21
C GLU A 334 15.36 3.38 31.22
N ALA A 335 15.37 4.67 30.91
CA ALA A 335 16.36 5.29 30.04
C ALA A 335 17.77 5.23 30.66
N VAL A 336 18.74 4.74 29.89
CA VAL A 336 20.16 4.80 30.24
C VAL A 336 20.90 5.79 29.34
N SER A 337 20.48 5.95 28.07
CA SER A 337 20.97 7.04 27.23
C SER A 337 20.42 8.39 27.70
N SER A 338 21.13 9.46 27.38
CA SER A 338 20.75 10.84 27.68
C SER A 338 19.40 11.20 27.08
N ASP A 339 19.11 10.73 25.87
CA ASP A 339 17.90 11.03 25.12
C ASP A 339 17.47 9.80 24.30
N GLY A 340 16.24 9.83 23.82
CA GLY A 340 15.72 8.82 22.91
C GLY A 340 14.20 8.77 22.84
N ARG A 341 13.72 7.95 21.91
CA ARG A 341 12.30 7.65 21.72
C ARG A 341 12.13 6.23 21.26
N VAL A 342 11.17 5.54 21.88
CA VAL A 342 10.83 4.16 21.54
C VAL A 342 9.32 3.94 21.52
N TRP A 343 8.91 2.90 20.80
CA TRP A 343 7.57 2.35 20.86
C TRP A 343 7.60 0.88 21.22
N VAL A 344 6.81 0.45 22.20
CA VAL A 344 6.60 -0.97 22.51
C VAL A 344 5.26 -1.42 21.96
N LEU A 345 5.28 -2.34 21.01
CA LEU A 345 4.09 -2.87 20.33
C LEU A 345 3.30 -3.84 21.22
N ASP A 346 4.01 -4.65 22.00
CA ASP A 346 3.43 -5.62 22.94
C ASP A 346 4.50 -6.17 23.90
N ALA A 347 4.01 -6.81 24.96
CA ALA A 347 4.77 -7.67 25.85
C ALA A 347 4.27 -9.11 25.74
N ALA A 348 5.17 -10.08 25.72
CA ALA A 348 4.84 -11.49 25.49
C ALA A 348 5.54 -12.43 26.47
N ALA A 349 4.80 -13.40 27.00
CA ALA A 349 5.39 -14.61 27.56
C ALA A 349 5.88 -15.49 26.39
N ALA A 350 7.20 -15.57 26.19
CA ALA A 350 7.80 -16.31 25.09
C ALA A 350 8.08 -17.76 25.50
N PRO A 351 7.46 -18.77 24.85
CA PRO A 351 7.70 -20.16 25.21
C PRO A 351 9.09 -20.63 24.77
N ALA A 352 9.60 -21.69 25.43
CA ALA A 352 10.90 -22.27 25.10
C ALA A 352 10.90 -23.04 23.77
N ARG A 353 9.74 -23.59 23.38
CA ARG A 353 9.50 -24.39 22.17
C ARG A 353 8.17 -24.00 21.54
N LEU A 354 8.01 -24.23 20.25
CA LEU A 354 6.73 -24.06 19.58
C LEU A 354 5.75 -25.13 20.05
N PRO A 355 4.49 -24.77 20.38
CA PRO A 355 3.43 -25.75 20.54
C PRO A 355 2.96 -26.29 19.18
N SER A 356 2.30 -27.45 19.22
CA SER A 356 1.64 -28.00 18.02
C SER A 356 0.58 -27.04 17.47
N VAL A 357 0.53 -26.90 16.15
CA VAL A 357 -0.50 -26.10 15.47
C VAL A 357 -1.80 -26.91 15.31
N PRO A 358 -2.96 -26.37 15.78
CA PRO A 358 -4.25 -26.99 15.56
C PRO A 358 -4.51 -27.32 14.09
N GLN A 359 -5.13 -28.47 13.83
CA GLN A 359 -5.63 -28.82 12.50
C GLN A 359 -6.93 -28.07 12.23
N LYS A 360 -6.82 -26.76 12.02
CA LYS A 360 -7.93 -25.86 11.74
C LYS A 360 -7.62 -24.98 10.53
N ARG A 361 -8.68 -24.43 9.93
CA ARG A 361 -8.62 -23.40 8.89
C ARG A 361 -9.74 -22.40 9.18
N LEU A 362 -9.44 -21.11 9.07
CA LEU A 362 -10.50 -20.10 9.12
C LEU A 362 -11.36 -20.19 7.86
N ALA A 363 -12.63 -19.83 8.01
CA ALA A 363 -13.51 -19.61 6.88
C ALA A 363 -12.93 -18.49 5.98
N ARG A 364 -13.28 -18.53 4.70
CA ARG A 364 -12.82 -17.56 3.71
C ARG A 364 -13.99 -16.79 3.12
N ILE A 365 -13.86 -15.47 3.01
CA ILE A 365 -14.79 -14.64 2.26
C ILE A 365 -14.27 -14.42 0.84
N ASP A 366 -15.15 -14.62 -0.14
CA ASP A 366 -14.97 -14.25 -1.53
C ASP A 366 -16.02 -13.20 -1.88
N LEU A 367 -15.57 -12.03 -2.35
CA LEU A 367 -16.44 -11.11 -3.08
C LEU A 367 -16.61 -11.62 -4.51
N LEU A 368 -17.78 -11.41 -5.11
CA LEU A 368 -18.07 -11.80 -6.48
C LEU A 368 -18.25 -10.58 -7.37
N ASP A 369 -17.77 -10.67 -8.61
CA ASP A 369 -18.00 -9.65 -9.61
C ASP A 369 -19.49 -9.55 -9.94
N VAL A 370 -19.95 -8.33 -10.22
CA VAL A 370 -21.32 -8.06 -10.62
C VAL A 370 -21.35 -7.16 -11.85
N ARG A 371 -22.33 -7.40 -12.72
CA ARG A 371 -22.65 -6.55 -13.86
C ARG A 371 -24.13 -6.22 -13.77
N VAL A 372 -24.45 -4.93 -13.77
CA VAL A 372 -25.82 -4.42 -13.81
C VAL A 372 -25.91 -3.34 -14.88
N ASP A 373 -27.10 -3.18 -15.44
CA ASP A 373 -27.42 -1.96 -16.18
C ASP A 373 -27.66 -0.83 -15.16
N GLU A 374 -27.34 0.40 -15.55
CA GLU A 374 -27.43 1.58 -14.68
C GLU A 374 -28.86 1.83 -14.23
N GLY A 375 -29.75 1.96 -15.22
CA GLY A 375 -31.18 2.16 -15.11
C GLY A 375 -31.58 3.59 -14.72
N ASP A 376 -32.84 3.93 -15.03
CA ASP A 376 -33.44 5.26 -14.83
C ASP A 376 -33.78 5.62 -13.36
N GLY A 377 -32.99 5.13 -12.40
CA GLY A 377 -33.26 5.20 -10.96
C GLY A 377 -33.15 6.60 -10.35
N PRO A 378 -33.38 6.76 -9.03
CA PRO A 378 -32.94 7.96 -8.34
C PRO A 378 -31.41 8.07 -8.42
N ALA A 379 -30.91 9.31 -8.46
CA ALA A 379 -29.47 9.63 -8.55
C ALA A 379 -28.58 8.92 -7.50
N GLU A 380 -29.13 8.41 -6.40
CA GLU A 380 -28.43 7.47 -5.51
C GLU A 380 -29.16 6.13 -5.47
N SER A 381 -28.57 5.11 -6.11
CA SER A 381 -29.07 3.73 -6.17
C SER A 381 -28.12 2.78 -5.44
N LEU A 382 -28.63 1.59 -5.06
CA LEU A 382 -27.87 0.59 -4.31
C LEU A 382 -27.66 -0.67 -5.14
N LEU A 383 -26.40 -0.96 -5.43
CA LEU A 383 -25.97 -2.20 -6.05
C LEU A 383 -25.84 -3.30 -4.99
N ALA A 384 -26.55 -4.41 -5.19
CA ALA A 384 -26.39 -5.63 -4.40
C ALA A 384 -25.19 -6.44 -4.90
N MET A 385 -24.06 -6.35 -4.20
CA MET A 385 -22.85 -7.08 -4.53
C MET A 385 -22.74 -8.38 -3.71
N PRO A 386 -22.79 -9.57 -4.33
CA PRO A 386 -22.81 -10.82 -3.59
C PRO A 386 -21.44 -11.21 -3.03
N PHE A 387 -21.45 -11.84 -1.86
CA PHE A 387 -20.28 -12.49 -1.27
C PHE A 387 -20.62 -13.91 -0.79
N VAL A 388 -19.62 -14.78 -0.79
CA VAL A 388 -19.75 -16.16 -0.30
C VAL A 388 -18.72 -16.47 0.77
N ILE A 389 -19.12 -17.30 1.74
CA ILE A 389 -18.26 -17.81 2.80
C ILE A 389 -17.96 -19.28 2.53
N ARG A 390 -16.68 -19.61 2.38
CA ARG A 390 -16.17 -20.97 2.16
C ARG A 390 -15.54 -21.51 3.43
N GLY A 391 -15.86 -22.76 3.78
CA GLY A 391 -15.44 -23.38 5.04
C GLY A 391 -16.42 -23.12 6.18
N GLN A 392 -16.08 -23.57 7.38
CA GLN A 392 -16.93 -23.43 8.56
C GLN A 392 -16.52 -22.20 9.36
N SER A 393 -17.48 -21.32 9.63
CA SER A 393 -17.31 -20.16 10.52
C SER A 393 -17.86 -20.51 11.90
N GLU A 394 -16.95 -20.79 12.84
CA GLU A 394 -17.29 -21.11 14.24
C GLU A 394 -17.59 -19.86 15.08
N THR A 395 -17.08 -18.70 14.66
CA THR A 395 -17.20 -17.42 15.36
C THR A 395 -17.60 -16.31 14.42
N SER A 396 -18.27 -15.27 14.94
CA SER A 396 -18.57 -14.08 14.15
C SER A 396 -17.31 -13.45 13.56
N ALA A 397 -17.35 -13.08 12.28
CA ALA A 397 -16.25 -12.42 11.60
C ALA A 397 -16.48 -10.91 11.46
N ARG A 398 -15.39 -10.16 11.34
CA ARG A 398 -15.38 -8.73 11.02
C ARG A 398 -14.56 -8.51 9.76
N VAL A 399 -15.15 -7.84 8.78
CA VAL A 399 -14.50 -7.53 7.50
C VAL A 399 -14.70 -6.04 7.22
N VAL A 400 -13.66 -5.38 6.72
CA VAL A 400 -13.72 -3.99 6.25
C VAL A 400 -13.84 -4.01 4.74
N ILE A 401 -14.84 -3.32 4.20
CA ILE A 401 -15.10 -3.23 2.76
C ILE A 401 -14.77 -1.81 2.31
N GLN A 402 -13.90 -1.67 1.31
CA GLN A 402 -13.52 -0.41 0.71
C GLN A 402 -13.87 -0.42 -0.78
N PRO A 403 -14.99 0.20 -1.15
CA PRO A 403 -15.29 0.49 -2.54
C PRO A 403 -14.47 1.69 -3.02
N ILE A 404 -14.03 1.64 -4.27
CA ILE A 404 -13.25 2.66 -4.95
C ILE A 404 -13.88 2.81 -6.33
N ASP A 405 -14.51 3.96 -6.58
CA ASP A 405 -14.96 4.29 -7.93
C ASP A 405 -13.74 4.66 -8.78
N THR A 406 -13.42 3.80 -9.74
CA THR A 406 -12.27 3.96 -10.63
C THR A 406 -12.60 4.69 -11.92
N SER A 407 -13.88 4.98 -12.17
CA SER A 407 -14.35 5.70 -13.36
C SER A 407 -14.61 7.17 -13.05
N ALA A 408 -15.51 7.46 -12.10
CA ALA A 408 -15.92 8.82 -11.77
C ALA A 408 -15.07 9.43 -10.64
N GLY A 409 -14.21 8.64 -9.98
CA GLY A 409 -13.41 9.10 -8.84
C GLY A 409 -14.25 9.42 -7.60
N ARG A 410 -15.53 9.04 -7.60
CA ARG A 410 -16.47 9.30 -6.52
C ARG A 410 -16.03 8.62 -5.23
N ARG A 411 -16.16 9.35 -4.13
CA ARG A 411 -15.76 8.84 -2.81
C ARG A 411 -16.87 8.00 -2.20
N ILE A 412 -16.72 6.67 -2.27
CA ILE A 412 -17.63 5.75 -1.60
C ILE A 412 -17.14 5.47 -0.16
N PRO A 413 -17.99 5.58 0.88
CA PRO A 413 -17.59 5.32 2.26
C PRO A 413 -17.15 3.87 2.50
N THR A 414 -16.06 3.70 3.26
CA THR A 414 -15.66 2.38 3.77
C THR A 414 -16.71 1.80 4.70
N GLN A 415 -17.10 0.55 4.49
CA GLN A 415 -18.07 -0.18 5.30
C GLN A 415 -17.37 -1.18 6.24
N VAL A 416 -18.05 -1.54 7.33
CA VAL A 416 -17.60 -2.59 8.25
C VAL A 416 -18.74 -3.57 8.40
N ILE A 417 -18.55 -4.79 7.92
CA ILE A 417 -19.55 -5.84 8.02
C ILE A 417 -19.20 -6.79 9.16
N ARG A 418 -20.23 -7.24 9.87
CA ARG A 418 -20.14 -8.32 10.86
C ARG A 418 -20.89 -9.51 10.31
N ILE A 419 -20.20 -10.63 10.17
CA ILE A 419 -20.75 -11.85 9.58
C ILE A 419 -21.00 -12.82 10.73
N PRO A 420 -22.25 -13.15 11.07
CA PRO A 420 -22.56 -14.12 12.12
C PRO A 420 -21.92 -15.49 11.84
N ALA A 421 -21.65 -16.25 12.90
CA ALA A 421 -21.18 -17.63 12.77
C ALA A 421 -22.19 -18.47 11.96
N GLY A 422 -21.70 -19.42 11.16
CA GLY A 422 -22.52 -20.27 10.29
C GLY A 422 -23.05 -19.63 9.00
N THR A 423 -22.84 -18.32 8.78
CA THR A 423 -23.24 -17.63 7.54
C THR A 423 -22.49 -18.22 6.32
N ARG A 424 -23.21 -18.43 5.21
CA ARG A 424 -22.66 -18.99 3.96
C ARG A 424 -22.47 -17.97 2.83
N GLY A 425 -23.06 -16.79 2.96
CA GLY A 425 -22.99 -15.72 1.98
C GLY A 425 -24.01 -14.63 2.29
N GLY A 426 -24.06 -13.61 1.44
CA GLY A 426 -24.96 -12.48 1.54
C GLY A 426 -24.65 -11.44 0.47
N GLU A 427 -25.17 -10.23 0.64
CA GLU A 427 -24.98 -9.12 -0.28
C GLU A 427 -24.45 -7.89 0.46
N LEU A 428 -23.66 -7.09 -0.23
CA LEU A 428 -23.18 -5.78 0.20
C LEU A 428 -23.93 -4.74 -0.60
N GLU A 429 -24.49 -3.73 0.06
CA GLU A 429 -25.11 -2.59 -0.61
C GLU A 429 -24.03 -1.56 -0.93
N ILE A 430 -23.71 -1.40 -2.21
CA ILE A 430 -22.73 -0.43 -2.69
C ILE A 430 -23.48 0.70 -3.39
N PRO A 431 -23.39 1.96 -2.92
CA PRO A 431 -24.05 3.05 -3.61
C PRO A 431 -23.41 3.26 -4.98
N TYR A 432 -24.23 3.56 -5.98
CA TYR A 432 -23.89 4.00 -7.33
C TYR A 432 -24.89 5.07 -7.79
N GLU A 433 -24.62 5.74 -8.91
CA GLU A 433 -25.53 6.75 -9.47
C GLU A 433 -26.23 6.13 -10.66
N ALA A 434 -27.51 6.44 -10.78
CA ALA A 434 -28.39 5.91 -11.81
C ALA A 434 -29.24 7.08 -12.27
N ASP A 435 -29.26 7.37 -13.56
CA ASP A 435 -30.03 8.47 -14.12
C ASP A 435 -30.48 8.20 -15.56
N THR A 436 -30.69 9.25 -16.35
CA THR A 436 -31.20 9.16 -17.73
C THR A 436 -30.30 9.94 -18.70
N VAL A 437 -29.03 10.10 -18.35
CA VAL A 437 -28.03 10.91 -19.04
C VAL A 437 -26.95 9.97 -19.59
N ASP A 438 -26.57 10.15 -20.85
CA ASP A 438 -25.51 9.32 -21.47
C ASP A 438 -24.21 9.49 -20.71
N ASP A 439 -23.68 8.35 -20.27
CA ASP A 439 -22.62 8.29 -19.30
C ASP A 439 -21.40 7.49 -19.84
N LEU A 440 -20.36 7.31 -19.01
CA LEU A 440 -19.30 6.38 -19.42
C LEU A 440 -19.88 4.98 -19.58
N ARG A 441 -19.82 4.44 -20.82
CA ARG A 441 -20.30 3.10 -21.21
C ARG A 441 -20.11 1.98 -20.17
N VAL A 442 -19.04 2.02 -19.38
CA VAL A 442 -18.88 1.18 -18.19
C VAL A 442 -18.32 2.00 -17.03
N GLN A 443 -19.14 2.26 -16.02
CA GLN A 443 -18.65 2.71 -14.71
C GLN A 443 -18.14 1.49 -13.93
N ARG A 444 -16.95 1.62 -13.33
CA ARG A 444 -16.30 0.54 -12.59
C ARG A 444 -16.03 0.94 -11.15
N ILE A 445 -16.67 0.24 -10.23
CA ILE A 445 -16.39 0.31 -8.80
C ILE A 445 -15.60 -0.94 -8.40
N GLU A 446 -14.34 -0.75 -8.02
CA GLU A 446 -13.51 -1.81 -7.44
C GLU A 446 -13.79 -1.91 -5.94
N VAL A 447 -14.09 -3.11 -5.45
CA VAL A 447 -14.43 -3.34 -4.04
C VAL A 447 -13.40 -4.25 -3.41
N ALA A 448 -12.67 -3.70 -2.43
CA ALA A 448 -11.68 -4.41 -1.65
C ALA A 448 -12.24 -4.87 -0.29
N ALA A 449 -12.12 -6.16 0.03
CA ALA A 449 -12.36 -6.71 1.36
C ALA A 449 -11.05 -6.89 2.12
N PHE A 450 -11.04 -6.48 3.38
CA PHE A 450 -9.92 -6.71 4.30
C PHE A 450 -10.43 -7.49 5.51
N ALA A 451 -9.90 -8.70 5.68
CA ALA A 451 -10.20 -9.53 6.85
C ALA A 451 -9.59 -8.90 8.11
N ASP A 452 -10.42 -8.68 9.12
CA ASP A 452 -9.98 -8.10 10.40
C ASP A 452 -10.05 -9.11 11.55
N ARG A 453 -11.07 -9.99 11.58
CA ARG A 453 -11.21 -11.06 12.58
C ARG A 453 -12.11 -12.18 12.08
N GLY A 454 -11.81 -13.43 12.45
CA GLY A 454 -12.71 -14.59 12.35
C GLY A 454 -12.92 -15.15 10.94
N VAL A 455 -12.28 -14.57 9.93
CA VAL A 455 -12.33 -14.98 8.52
C VAL A 455 -11.04 -14.56 7.84
N MET A 456 -10.74 -15.13 6.68
CA MET A 456 -9.66 -14.69 5.80
C MET A 456 -10.25 -14.29 4.44
N THR A 457 -9.63 -13.36 3.73
CA THR A 457 -10.01 -13.07 2.33
C THR A 457 -9.27 -14.04 1.42
N ARG A 458 -9.91 -14.45 0.32
CA ARG A 458 -9.27 -15.24 -0.74
C ARG A 458 -9.21 -14.42 -2.03
N HIS A 459 -10.36 -14.08 -2.60
CA HIS A 459 -10.47 -12.93 -3.50
C HIS A 459 -10.83 -11.70 -2.69
N TYR A 460 -9.81 -10.89 -2.41
CA TYR A 460 -9.99 -9.65 -1.66
C TYR A 460 -10.48 -8.51 -2.57
N LEU A 461 -10.35 -8.61 -3.89
CA LEU A 461 -10.88 -7.65 -4.87
C LEU A 461 -12.00 -8.29 -5.69
N ALA A 462 -13.03 -7.52 -5.95
CA ALA A 462 -14.06 -7.81 -6.93
C ALA A 462 -14.55 -6.52 -7.58
N SER A 463 -15.08 -6.63 -8.79
CA SER A 463 -15.45 -5.49 -9.64
C SER A 463 -16.96 -5.43 -9.84
N ALA A 464 -17.53 -4.26 -9.60
CA ALA A 464 -18.88 -3.91 -10.00
C ALA A 464 -18.80 -3.11 -11.31
N ARG A 465 -19.43 -3.64 -12.36
CA ARG A 465 -19.56 -2.98 -13.66
C ARG A 465 -20.99 -2.51 -13.85
N ILE A 466 -21.19 -1.20 -13.78
CA ILE A 466 -22.46 -0.55 -14.08
C ILE A 466 -22.39 -0.16 -15.56
N ILE A 467 -23.40 -0.55 -16.31
CA ILE A 467 -23.47 -0.37 -17.76
C ILE A 467 -24.50 0.70 -18.04
N ASP A 468 -24.02 1.86 -18.49
CA ASP A 468 -24.84 2.94 -19.00
C ASP A 468 -25.80 2.41 -20.09
N ASP A 469 -27.09 2.62 -19.89
CA ASP A 469 -28.15 2.20 -20.82
C ASP A 469 -28.81 3.39 -21.53
N ASP A 470 -28.27 4.59 -21.33
CA ASP A 470 -28.72 5.81 -21.98
C ASP A 470 -28.15 5.99 -23.39
N PRO A 471 -28.93 6.59 -24.31
CA PRO A 471 -28.48 6.79 -25.67
C PRO A 471 -27.56 8.00 -25.80
N THR A 472 -26.38 7.80 -26.41
CA THR A 472 -25.50 8.90 -26.81
C THR A 472 -26.23 9.98 -27.60
N PRO A 473 -26.16 11.27 -27.18
CA PRO A 473 -26.94 12.34 -27.78
C PRO A 473 -26.52 12.59 -29.22
N ALA A 474 -27.43 13.14 -30.01
CA ALA A 474 -27.11 13.54 -31.38
C ALA A 474 -26.03 14.64 -31.37
N ILE A 475 -24.98 14.43 -32.17
CA ILE A 475 -23.82 15.31 -32.26
C ILE A 475 -23.88 16.10 -33.57
N SER A 476 -23.63 17.40 -33.49
CA SER A 476 -23.48 18.25 -34.67
C SER A 476 -22.24 19.13 -34.56
N PHE A 477 -21.68 19.50 -35.72
CA PHE A 477 -20.50 20.36 -35.81
C PHE A 477 -20.83 21.59 -36.65
N THR A 478 -20.64 22.77 -36.07
CA THR A 478 -20.81 24.07 -36.72
C THR A 478 -19.45 24.74 -36.92
N ARG A 479 -19.43 25.71 -37.82
CA ARG A 479 -18.26 26.54 -38.09
C ARG A 479 -18.68 27.94 -38.49
N THR A 480 -17.85 28.92 -38.20
CA THR A 480 -18.02 30.28 -38.73
C THR A 480 -17.23 30.40 -40.03
N SER A 481 -17.91 30.52 -41.17
CA SER A 481 -17.26 30.70 -42.48
C SER A 481 -18.20 31.37 -43.48
N PRO A 482 -17.71 32.26 -44.37
CA PRO A 482 -16.33 32.76 -44.42
C PRO A 482 -16.00 33.69 -43.25
N ILE A 483 -14.71 33.80 -42.92
CA ILE A 483 -14.17 34.79 -41.98
C ILE A 483 -13.28 35.78 -42.73
N ASP A 484 -13.08 36.95 -42.16
CA ASP A 484 -12.11 37.93 -42.64
C ASP A 484 -10.74 37.64 -42.00
N GLU A 485 -9.64 37.94 -42.70
CA GLU A 485 -8.30 37.86 -42.12
C GLU A 485 -8.16 38.64 -40.81
N GLY A 486 -7.30 38.13 -39.93
CA GLY A 486 -7.17 38.65 -38.56
C GLY A 486 -8.29 38.20 -37.60
N SER A 487 -9.34 37.54 -38.11
CA SER A 487 -10.40 36.97 -37.27
C SER A 487 -10.08 35.54 -36.81
N GLU A 488 -10.80 35.07 -35.79
CA GLU A 488 -10.68 33.68 -35.32
C GLU A 488 -11.53 32.71 -36.16
N ALA A 489 -10.89 31.66 -36.67
CA ALA A 489 -11.56 30.50 -37.23
C ALA A 489 -12.11 29.63 -36.10
N LYS A 490 -13.44 29.49 -36.01
CA LYS A 490 -14.13 28.77 -34.93
C LYS A 490 -14.82 27.52 -35.44
N TRP A 491 -14.53 26.39 -34.80
CA TRP A 491 -15.26 25.14 -34.96
C TRP A 491 -15.91 24.80 -33.63
N SER A 492 -17.21 24.54 -33.64
CA SER A 492 -17.95 24.19 -32.43
C SER A 492 -18.59 22.82 -32.60
N VAL A 493 -18.60 22.04 -31.52
CA VAL A 493 -19.40 20.83 -31.38
C VAL A 493 -20.63 21.17 -30.54
N HIS A 494 -21.79 20.62 -30.89
CA HIS A 494 -23.02 20.72 -30.11
C HIS A 494 -23.60 19.33 -29.87
N LEU A 495 -23.97 19.05 -28.63
CA LEU A 495 -24.73 17.88 -28.22
C LEU A 495 -26.21 18.23 -28.06
N ALA A 496 -27.10 17.33 -28.47
CA ALA A 496 -28.54 17.52 -28.33
C ALA A 496 -29.04 17.42 -26.87
N ALA A 497 -28.28 16.78 -26.00
CA ALA A 497 -28.51 16.68 -24.56
C ALA A 497 -27.16 16.71 -23.83
N GLN A 498 -27.23 16.83 -22.50
CA GLN A 498 -26.05 16.81 -21.63
C GLN A 498 -25.50 15.39 -21.51
N VAL A 499 -24.23 15.28 -21.10
CA VAL A 499 -23.54 14.03 -20.75
C VAL A 499 -22.76 14.26 -19.45
N ASP A 500 -22.53 13.21 -18.68
CA ASP A 500 -21.93 13.31 -17.33
C ASP A 500 -20.43 12.94 -17.27
N TYR A 501 -19.80 12.87 -18.44
CA TYR A 501 -18.38 12.59 -18.58
C TYR A 501 -17.66 13.56 -19.52
N TYR A 502 -16.34 13.67 -19.32
CA TYR A 502 -15.50 14.51 -20.16
C TYR A 502 -15.46 14.02 -21.61
N LEU A 503 -15.77 14.91 -22.53
CA LEU A 503 -15.56 14.72 -23.96
C LEU A 503 -14.52 15.70 -24.48
N ALA A 504 -13.78 15.27 -25.49
CA ALA A 504 -12.86 16.15 -26.20
C ALA A 504 -13.18 16.12 -27.69
N MET A 505 -13.50 17.28 -28.26
CA MET A 505 -13.43 17.46 -29.70
C MET A 505 -11.97 17.60 -30.08
N VAL A 506 -11.47 16.74 -30.95
CA VAL A 506 -10.14 16.90 -31.55
C VAL A 506 -10.27 17.31 -33.01
N ALA A 507 -9.45 18.27 -33.41
CA ALA A 507 -9.40 18.84 -34.74
C ALA A 507 -7.99 18.65 -35.30
N LYS A 508 -7.90 17.98 -36.45
CA LYS A 508 -6.63 17.78 -37.18
C LYS A 508 -6.72 18.47 -38.53
N PRO A 509 -5.76 19.33 -38.91
CA PRO A 509 -5.75 19.90 -40.24
C PRO A 509 -5.50 18.81 -41.27
N ILE A 510 -6.23 18.88 -42.38
CA ILE A 510 -6.10 17.99 -43.53
C ILE A 510 -6.06 18.82 -44.81
N PRO A 511 -5.46 18.31 -45.89
CA PRO A 511 -5.41 19.05 -47.14
C PRO A 511 -6.83 19.41 -47.63
N PRO A 512 -7.07 20.66 -48.08
CA PRO A 512 -8.33 21.02 -48.70
C PRO A 512 -8.49 20.33 -50.07
N PRO A 513 -9.68 20.40 -50.69
CA PRO A 513 -9.85 19.99 -52.08
C PRO A 513 -8.86 20.73 -53.00
N PRO A 514 -8.40 20.11 -54.11
CA PRO A 514 -7.37 20.70 -55.00
C PRO A 514 -7.70 22.06 -55.61
N THR A 515 -8.95 22.51 -55.50
CA THR A 515 -9.47 23.77 -56.04
C THR A 515 -9.40 24.93 -55.04
N VAL A 516 -8.85 24.73 -53.84
CA VAL A 516 -8.78 25.73 -52.77
C VAL A 516 -7.34 25.80 -52.23
N THR A 517 -6.80 27.01 -52.12
CA THR A 517 -5.48 27.25 -51.51
C THR A 517 -5.54 26.99 -50.01
N GLU A 518 -4.55 26.32 -49.44
CA GLU A 518 -4.50 26.00 -48.01
C GLU A 518 -3.77 27.09 -47.24
N LEU A 519 -4.27 27.47 -46.06
CA LEU A 519 -3.51 28.29 -45.11
C LEU A 519 -2.17 27.63 -44.78
N THR A 520 -1.17 28.47 -44.60
CA THR A 520 0.19 28.13 -44.20
C THR A 520 0.49 28.60 -42.78
N VAL A 521 1.68 28.28 -42.28
CA VAL A 521 2.17 28.78 -40.99
C VAL A 521 2.32 30.31 -40.99
N ALA A 522 2.49 30.95 -42.15
CA ALA A 522 2.54 32.41 -42.28
C ALA A 522 1.24 33.11 -41.85
N ASP A 523 0.11 32.41 -41.95
CA ASP A 523 -1.23 33.03 -41.87
C ASP A 523 -1.84 32.97 -40.46
N VAL A 524 -1.03 32.56 -39.48
CA VAL A 524 -1.37 32.56 -38.05
C VAL A 524 -0.36 33.42 -37.26
N PRO A 525 -0.74 34.08 -36.15
CA PRO A 525 0.16 34.94 -35.40
C PRO A 525 1.38 34.20 -34.80
N PRO A 526 2.54 34.86 -34.63
CA PRO A 526 3.74 34.25 -34.03
C PRO A 526 3.50 33.56 -32.68
N SER A 527 2.68 34.15 -31.82
CA SER A 527 2.33 33.57 -30.52
C SER A 527 1.64 32.20 -30.64
N PHE A 528 0.73 32.04 -31.61
CA PHE A 528 0.08 30.76 -31.86
C PHE A 528 1.06 29.71 -32.38
N ARG A 529 2.01 30.10 -33.24
CA ARG A 529 3.03 29.19 -33.78
C ARG A 529 3.91 28.62 -32.67
N GLU A 530 4.38 29.49 -31.78
CA GLU A 530 5.26 29.12 -30.66
C GLU A 530 4.56 28.19 -29.67
N GLU A 531 3.27 28.41 -29.41
CA GLU A 531 2.50 27.63 -28.45
C GLU A 531 2.01 26.29 -29.03
N GLN A 532 1.48 26.29 -30.25
CA GLN A 532 0.71 25.16 -30.79
C GLN A 532 1.47 24.34 -31.84
N LEU A 533 2.59 24.84 -32.38
CA LEU A 533 3.33 24.21 -33.47
C LEU A 533 4.79 23.89 -33.11
N PHE A 534 5.12 23.63 -31.84
CA PHE A 534 6.53 23.41 -31.44
C PHE A 534 7.08 22.02 -31.86
N PRO A 535 8.25 21.93 -32.53
CA PRO A 535 9.08 23.03 -33.03
C PRO A 535 8.49 23.72 -34.27
N VAL A 536 8.55 25.06 -34.30
CA VAL A 536 7.88 25.90 -35.31
C VAL A 536 8.34 25.54 -36.74
N PRO A 537 7.44 25.11 -37.64
CA PRO A 537 7.79 24.79 -39.03
C PRO A 537 8.13 26.05 -39.86
N PRO A 538 8.74 25.88 -41.06
CA PRO A 538 8.88 26.96 -42.04
C PRO A 538 7.55 27.65 -42.37
N LEU A 539 7.57 28.96 -42.63
CA LEU A 539 6.36 29.77 -42.79
C LEU A 539 5.50 29.34 -43.99
N ASP A 540 6.09 28.79 -45.04
CA ASP A 540 5.42 28.27 -46.24
C ASP A 540 4.83 26.86 -46.05
N THR A 541 4.96 26.27 -44.86
CA THR A 541 4.40 24.95 -44.56
C THR A 541 2.88 25.01 -44.52
N PRO A 542 2.14 24.21 -45.31
CA PRO A 542 0.68 24.13 -45.22
C PRO A 542 0.23 23.60 -43.85
N MET A 543 -0.88 24.09 -43.33
CA MET A 543 -1.38 23.71 -42.00
C MET A 543 -1.58 22.18 -41.85
N SER A 544 -1.98 21.48 -42.91
CA SER A 544 -2.15 20.02 -42.97
C SER A 544 -0.87 19.21 -42.81
N GLN A 545 0.29 19.84 -43.03
CA GLN A 545 1.61 19.23 -42.86
C GLN A 545 2.25 19.56 -41.51
N THR A 546 1.59 20.39 -40.70
CA THR A 546 2.05 20.71 -39.34
C THR A 546 1.71 19.58 -38.36
N GLN A 547 2.33 19.63 -37.18
CA GLN A 547 1.95 18.77 -36.04
C GLN A 547 0.81 19.36 -35.21
N LEU A 548 0.04 20.33 -35.74
CA LEU A 548 -1.07 20.93 -35.03
C LEU A 548 -2.05 19.85 -34.57
N TYR A 549 -2.24 19.76 -33.27
CA TYR A 549 -3.23 18.90 -32.63
C TYR A 549 -4.14 19.74 -31.77
N ALA A 550 -5.21 20.25 -32.41
CA ALA A 550 -6.17 21.12 -31.77
C ALA A 550 -7.21 20.30 -30.99
N TYR A 551 -7.59 20.79 -29.81
CA TYR A 551 -8.67 20.19 -29.04
C TYR A 551 -9.54 21.27 -28.38
N ALA A 552 -10.82 20.96 -28.20
CA ALA A 552 -11.72 21.68 -27.32
C ALA A 552 -12.32 20.68 -26.34
N GLN A 553 -12.25 21.01 -25.05
CA GLN A 553 -12.81 20.22 -23.98
C GLN A 553 -14.29 20.57 -23.80
N LEU A 554 -15.09 19.54 -23.60
CA LEU A 554 -16.48 19.62 -23.20
C LEU A 554 -16.56 19.02 -21.78
N ASP A 555 -16.82 19.88 -20.80
CA ASP A 555 -16.93 19.45 -19.40
C ASP A 555 -18.28 18.72 -19.17
N PRO A 556 -18.39 17.85 -18.15
CA PRO A 556 -19.67 17.24 -17.77
C PRO A 556 -20.78 18.29 -17.61
N GLY A 557 -21.95 18.02 -18.18
CA GLY A 557 -23.10 18.94 -18.22
C GLY A 557 -23.07 20.00 -19.32
N ASP A 558 -21.94 20.25 -19.99
CA ASP A 558 -21.88 21.16 -21.13
C ASP A 558 -22.40 20.49 -22.40
N THR A 559 -23.10 21.27 -23.23
CA THR A 559 -23.60 20.81 -24.52
C THR A 559 -22.85 21.41 -25.71
N THR A 560 -21.91 22.33 -25.48
CA THR A 560 -21.15 22.99 -26.54
C THR A 560 -19.70 23.23 -26.15
N ALA A 561 -18.78 22.92 -27.06
CA ALA A 561 -17.37 23.28 -26.94
C ALA A 561 -16.86 23.86 -28.27
N THR A 562 -15.98 24.86 -28.18
CA THR A 562 -15.48 25.60 -29.35
C THR A 562 -13.96 25.62 -29.36
N TYR A 563 -13.37 25.21 -30.49
CA TYR A 563 -11.96 25.46 -30.79
C TYR A 563 -11.84 26.72 -31.64
N SER A 564 -10.98 27.64 -31.22
CA SER A 564 -10.65 28.87 -31.95
C SER A 564 -9.20 28.83 -32.41
N MET A 565 -8.98 29.09 -33.69
CA MET A 565 -7.66 29.30 -34.28
C MET A 565 -7.56 30.74 -34.79
N PRO A 566 -6.61 31.55 -34.29
CA PRO A 566 -6.43 32.90 -34.80
C PRO A 566 -5.86 32.87 -36.22
N THR A 567 -6.34 33.77 -37.08
CA THR A 567 -5.67 34.08 -38.36
C THR A 567 -4.95 35.42 -38.24
N LEU A 568 -3.93 35.63 -39.08
CA LEU A 568 -3.20 36.89 -39.17
C LEU A 568 -3.79 37.72 -40.30
N ALA A 569 -3.99 39.02 -40.06
CA ALA A 569 -4.20 39.97 -41.14
C ALA A 569 -2.84 40.40 -41.66
N ASP A 570 -2.59 40.18 -42.95
CA ASP A 570 -1.39 40.68 -43.61
C ASP A 570 -1.76 41.65 -44.74
N GLU A 571 -0.77 42.35 -45.29
CA GLU A 571 -1.00 43.35 -46.35
C GLU A 571 -0.79 42.75 -47.75
N ARG A 572 -0.92 41.43 -47.90
CA ARG A 572 -0.71 40.74 -49.18
C ARG A 572 -2.04 40.44 -49.85
N ALA A 573 -2.11 40.74 -51.14
CA ALA A 573 -3.23 40.33 -51.96
C ALA A 573 -3.14 38.82 -52.25
N GLU A 574 -4.03 38.04 -51.67
CA GLU A 574 -4.00 36.58 -51.72
C GLU A 574 -5.25 35.98 -52.40
N THR A 575 -5.11 34.75 -52.90
CA THR A 575 -6.27 34.01 -53.41
C THR A 575 -7.11 33.51 -52.25
N ARG A 576 -8.37 33.11 -52.48
CA ARG A 576 -9.22 32.59 -51.40
C ARG A 576 -8.61 31.35 -50.74
N GLU A 577 -8.16 31.51 -49.51
CA GLU A 577 -7.53 30.43 -48.74
C GLU A 577 -8.52 29.74 -47.80
N ALA A 578 -8.16 28.55 -47.33
CA ALA A 578 -8.94 27.82 -46.35
C ALA A 578 -8.08 26.96 -45.44
N VAL A 579 -8.58 26.79 -44.22
CA VAL A 579 -8.14 25.73 -43.31
C VAL A 579 -9.22 24.66 -43.24
N THR A 580 -8.84 23.42 -43.56
CA THR A 580 -9.75 22.26 -43.50
C THR A 580 -9.41 21.39 -42.31
N MET A 581 -10.34 21.23 -41.40
CA MET A 581 -10.18 20.39 -40.21
C MET A 581 -11.00 19.10 -40.34
N ARG A 582 -10.38 17.97 -40.01
CA ARG A 582 -11.08 16.75 -39.63
C ARG A 582 -11.35 16.80 -38.13
N LEU A 583 -12.62 16.95 -37.78
CA LEU A 583 -13.14 16.99 -36.42
C LEU A 583 -13.63 15.61 -36.01
N ARG A 584 -13.50 15.24 -34.74
CA ARG A 584 -14.18 14.07 -34.14
C ARG A 584 -14.27 14.27 -32.63
N LEU A 585 -15.22 13.60 -31.99
CA LEU A 585 -15.19 13.43 -30.53
C LEU A 585 -14.34 12.21 -30.18
N VAL A 586 -13.51 12.34 -29.14
CA VAL A 586 -12.78 11.21 -28.57
C VAL A 586 -13.78 10.30 -27.84
N GLY A 587 -13.65 8.98 -28.00
CA GLY A 587 -14.53 8.00 -27.35
C GLY A 587 -15.82 7.69 -28.12
N ILE A 588 -16.33 8.61 -28.95
CA ILE A 588 -17.56 8.39 -29.73
C ILE A 588 -17.24 7.88 -31.14
N LYS A 589 -17.71 6.67 -31.45
CA LYS A 589 -17.59 6.07 -32.78
C LYS A 589 -18.36 6.88 -33.81
N ASP A 590 -17.83 6.91 -35.04
CA ASP A 590 -18.47 7.53 -36.21
C ASP A 590 -18.82 9.03 -36.08
N SER A 591 -18.25 9.73 -35.10
CA SER A 591 -18.41 11.18 -34.89
C SER A 591 -17.55 12.05 -35.82
N ALA A 592 -16.77 11.43 -36.72
CA ALA A 592 -15.79 12.16 -37.52
C ALA A 592 -16.45 12.93 -38.68
N THR A 593 -16.08 14.20 -38.84
CA THR A 593 -16.55 15.04 -39.95
C THR A 593 -15.46 15.99 -40.43
N THR A 594 -15.55 16.44 -41.68
CA THR A 594 -14.64 17.45 -42.24
C THR A 594 -15.35 18.80 -42.38
N ARG A 595 -14.67 19.88 -41.99
CA ARG A 595 -15.18 21.26 -42.06
C ARG A 595 -14.06 22.22 -42.48
N ALA A 596 -14.27 22.90 -43.61
CA ALA A 596 -13.37 23.93 -44.11
C ALA A 596 -13.87 25.33 -43.76
N ILE A 597 -13.00 26.18 -43.22
CA ILE A 597 -13.26 27.62 -43.04
C ILE A 597 -12.46 28.37 -44.09
N HIS A 598 -13.17 29.09 -44.97
CA HIS A 598 -12.56 30.02 -45.91
C HIS A 598 -12.24 31.35 -45.25
N VAL A 599 -11.03 31.84 -45.50
CA VAL A 599 -10.54 33.15 -45.06
C VAL A 599 -10.63 34.11 -46.26
N LYS A 600 -11.15 35.30 -46.02
CA LYS A 600 -11.24 36.38 -46.99
C LYS A 600 -10.16 37.40 -46.71
N ASP A 601 -9.40 37.69 -47.74
CA ASP A 601 -8.52 38.83 -47.80
C ASP A 601 -9.33 40.14 -47.62
N THR A 602 -8.81 41.01 -46.75
CA THR A 602 -9.39 42.34 -46.46
C THR A 602 -8.53 43.48 -47.01
N SER A 603 -7.40 43.18 -47.64
CA SER A 603 -6.58 44.15 -48.34
C SER A 603 -7.28 44.57 -49.64
N HIS A 604 -7.62 45.87 -49.72
CA HIS A 604 -8.20 46.51 -50.90
C HIS A 604 -7.27 47.60 -51.42
#